data_AF-A0A3C0BHE9-F1
#
_entry.id   AF-A0A3C0BHE9-F1
#
_cell.length_a   1.000
_cell.length_b   1.000
_cell.length_c   1.000
_cell.angle_alpha   90.00
_cell.angle_beta   90.00
_cell.angle_gamma   90.00
#
_symmetry.space_group_name_H-M   'P 1'
#
loop_
_entity.id
_entity.type
_entity.pdbx_description
1 polymer ?
#
loop_
_entity_poly.entity_id
_entity_poly.type
_entity_poly.pdbx_seq_one_letter_code
_entity_poly.pdbx_strand_id
1 'polypeptide(L)' 'VSRIQIAGGKARFLESPCRNKICIQCAPISKSGEWTACLPNGVFIRVEADSDDTVDAVAQ' A
#
# COMPACT_ATOMS: atom_id res chain seq x y z
N VAL A 1 2.31 -14.24 12.01
CA VAL A 1 2.55 -13.90 10.59
C VAL A 1 1.65 -12.73 10.20
N SER A 2 2.08 -11.81 9.35
CA SER A 2 1.21 -10.76 8.81
C SER A 2 0.41 -11.30 7.62
N ARG A 3 -0.92 -11.11 7.62
CA ARG A 3 -1.80 -11.52 6.51
C ARG A 3 -2.37 -10.30 5.82
N ILE A 4 -2.22 -10.24 4.51
CA ILE A 4 -2.69 -9.18 3.64
C ILE A 4 -3.74 -9.76 2.70
N GLN A 5 -4.84 -9.06 2.48
CA GLN A 5 -5.83 -9.42 1.48
C GLN A 5 -5.82 -8.40 0.35
N ILE A 6 -5.79 -8.91 -0.88
CA ILE A 6 -6.01 -8.15 -2.11
C ILE A 6 -7.31 -8.68 -2.73
N ALA A 7 -8.35 -7.85 -2.76
CA ALA A 7 -9.66 -8.22 -3.28
C ALA A 7 -10.42 -6.97 -3.75
N GLY A 8 -11.12 -7.07 -4.89
CA GLY A 8 -11.92 -5.97 -5.42
C GLY A 8 -11.11 -4.69 -5.71
N GLY A 9 -9.88 -4.86 -6.19
CA GLY A 9 -8.96 -3.74 -6.48
C GLY A 9 -8.41 -3.02 -5.25
N LYS A 10 -8.55 -3.59 -4.05
CA LYS A 10 -8.10 -3.01 -2.78
C LYS A 10 -7.15 -3.93 -2.04
N ALA A 11 -6.14 -3.36 -1.39
CA ALA A 11 -5.24 -4.06 -0.48
C ALA A 11 -5.47 -3.60 0.98
N ARG A 12 -5.46 -4.54 1.94
CA ARG A 12 -5.51 -4.22 3.38
C ARG A 12 -4.83 -5.31 4.24
N PHE A 13 -4.41 -4.94 5.44
CA PHE A 13 -3.98 -5.91 6.45
C PHE A 13 -5.19 -6.57 7.12
N LEU A 14 -5.24 -7.90 7.14
CA LEU A 14 -6.19 -8.68 7.94
C LEU A 14 -5.64 -8.99 9.32
N GLU A 15 -4.33 -9.23 9.41
CA GLU A 15 -3.66 -9.66 10.62
C GLU A 15 -2.20 -9.19 10.60
N SER A 16 -1.64 -8.89 11.76
CA SER A 16 -0.22 -8.59 11.91
C SER A 16 0.21 -8.83 13.36
N PRO A 17 1.35 -9.50 13.64
CA PRO A 17 1.83 -9.77 15.00
C PRO A 17 2.50 -8.56 15.68
N CYS A 18 2.31 -7.33 15.20
CA CYS A 18 2.81 -6.13 15.87
C CYS A 18 1.95 -5.76 17.10
N ARG A 19 2.51 -5.03 18.08
CA ARG A 19 1.77 -4.58 19.27
C ARG A 19 0.69 -3.54 18.93
N ASN A 20 1.02 -2.59 18.05
CA ASN A 20 0.20 -1.38 17.88
C ASN A 20 -1.02 -1.60 16.98
N LYS A 21 -1.04 -2.65 16.15
CA LYS A 21 -2.13 -3.00 15.21
C LYS A 21 -2.60 -1.86 14.26
N ILE A 22 -1.85 -0.76 14.16
CA ILE A 22 -2.19 0.41 13.33
C ILE A 22 -2.46 0.00 11.88
N CYS A 23 -1.63 -0.89 11.31
CA CYS A 23 -1.79 -1.38 9.94
C CYS A 23 -3.16 -2.05 9.68
N ILE A 24 -3.77 -2.67 10.68
CA ILE A 24 -5.10 -3.33 10.58
C ILE A 24 -6.23 -2.29 10.67
N GLN A 25 -6.01 -1.19 11.38
CA GLN A 25 -6.97 -0.10 11.53
C GLN A 25 -6.98 0.86 10.33
N CYS A 26 -5.91 0.85 9.51
CA CYS A 26 -5.86 1.62 8.28
C CYS A 26 -6.97 1.19 7.30
N ALA A 27 -7.51 2.17 6.58
CA ALA A 27 -8.44 1.90 5.49
C ALA A 27 -7.75 1.09 4.36
N PRO A 28 -8.51 0.29 3.59
CA PRO A 28 -7.98 -0.38 2.41
C PRO A 28 -7.49 0.64 1.39
N ILE A 29 -6.33 0.38 0.79
CA ILE A 29 -5.74 1.23 -0.25
C ILE A 29 -6.07 0.70 -1.64
N SER A 30 -6.26 1.59 -2.61
CA SER A 30 -6.59 1.25 -4.01
C SER A 30 -6.17 2.30 -5.05
N LYS A 31 -5.90 3.55 -4.65
CA LYS A 31 -5.52 4.61 -5.58
C LYS A 31 -4.00 4.73 -5.66
N SER A 32 -3.51 5.08 -6.85
CA SER A 32 -2.08 5.36 -7.04
C SER A 32 -1.56 6.37 -6.01
N GLY A 33 -0.39 6.08 -5.44
CA GLY A 33 0.23 6.87 -4.38
C GLY A 33 -0.27 6.57 -2.97
N GLU A 34 -1.40 5.86 -2.80
CA GLU A 34 -1.82 5.37 -1.48
C GLU A 34 -0.88 4.27 -1.00
N TRP A 35 -0.61 4.27 0.31
CA TRP A 35 0.26 3.29 0.94
C TRP A 35 -0.21 2.92 2.34
N THR A 36 0.20 1.74 2.80
CA THR A 36 0.04 1.30 4.19
C THR A 36 1.24 0.47 4.61
N ALA A 37 1.57 0.48 5.90
CA ALA A 37 2.75 -0.18 6.41
C ALA A 37 2.54 -0.76 7.81
N CYS A 38 3.26 -1.85 8.08
CA CYS A 38 3.49 -2.36 9.41
C CYS A 38 4.96 -2.14 9.77
N LEU A 39 5.28 -0.94 10.26
CA LEU A 39 6.66 -0.54 10.59
C LEU A 39 7.39 -1.56 11.50
N PRO A 40 6.80 -2.06 12.61
CA PRO A 40 7.52 -3.00 13.47
C PRO A 40 7.87 -4.33 12.82
N ASN A 41 7.09 -4.74 11.80
CA ASN A 41 7.30 -5.99 11.09
C ASN A 41 7.99 -5.79 9.73
N GLY A 42 8.38 -4.56 9.38
CA GLY A 42 9.06 -4.24 8.13
C GLY A 42 8.24 -4.51 6.86
N VAL A 43 6.91 -4.43 6.92
CA VAL A 43 6.02 -4.66 5.76
C VAL A 43 5.53 -3.32 5.21
N PHE A 44 5.70 -3.07 3.92
CA PHE A 44 5.26 -1.85 3.24
C PHE A 44 4.48 -2.22 1.96
N ILE A 45 3.35 -1.55 1.72
CA ILE A 45 2.48 -1.75 0.55
C ILE A 45 2.19 -0.38 -0.03
N ARG A 46 2.41 -0.19 -1.34
CA ARG A 46 2.07 1.02 -2.09
C ARG A 46 1.35 0.62 -3.37
N VAL A 47 0.32 1.37 -3.74
CA VAL A 47 -0.34 1.22 -5.03
C VAL A 47 0.40 2.08 -6.04
N GLU A 48 0.93 1.45 -7.08
CA GLU A 48 1.47 2.13 -8.26
C GLU A 48 0.40 2.29 -9.32
N ALA A 49 0.47 3.38 -10.08
CA ALA A 49 -0.12 3.40 -11.41
C ALA A 49 0.89 2.80 -12.39
N ASP A 50 0.38 2.11 -13.41
CA ASP A 50 1.20 1.78 -14.57
C ASP A 50 1.50 3.12 -15.26
N SER A 51 2.69 3.66 -15.04
CA SER A 51 3.19 4.77 -15.84
C SER A 51 3.66 4.18 -17.15
N ASP A 52 2.82 4.28 -18.19
CA ASP A 52 3.36 4.40 -19.54
C ASP A 52 4.08 5.76 -19.55
N ASP A 53 5.34 5.76 -19.10
CA ASP A 53 6.22 6.92 -18.93
C ASP A 53 6.57 7.53 -20.30
N THR A 54 5.58 7.96 -21.08
CA THR A 54 5.79 9.00 -22.09
C THR A 54 5.76 10.36 -21.39
N VAL A 55 6.77 10.61 -20.56
CA VAL A 55 7.09 11.94 -20.06
C VAL A 55 7.74 12.74 -21.19
N ASP A 56 6.94 13.45 -22.00
CA ASP A 56 7.47 14.39 -22.98
C ASP A 56 7.86 15.70 -22.26
N ALA A 57 9.03 15.68 -21.62
CA ALA A 57 9.55 16.83 -20.91
C ALA A 57 10.12 17.85 -21.90
N VAL A 58 9.35 18.89 -22.23
CA VAL A 58 9.88 20.15 -22.78
C VAL A 58 10.21 21.10 -21.62
N ALA A 59 11.51 21.25 -21.35
CA ALA A 59 12.01 22.37 -20.55
C ALA A 59 12.11 23.61 -21.45
N GLN A 60 11.44 24.70 -21.05
CA GLN A 60 11.67 26.06 -21.57
C GLN A 60 12.36 26.91 -20.51
#